data_AF-A0A2E1UNI5-F1
#
_entry.id   AF-A0A2E1UNI5-F1
#
_cell.length_a   1.000
_cell.length_b   1.000
_cell.length_c   1.000
_cell.angle_alpha   90.00
_cell.angle_beta   90.00
_cell.angle_gamma   90.00
#
_symmetry.space_group_name_H-M   'P 1'
#
loop_
_entity.id
_entity.type
_entity.pdbx_description
1 polymer ?
#
loop_
_entity_poly.entity_id
_entity_poly.type
_entity_poly.pdbx_seq_one_letter_code
_entity_poly.pdbx_strand_id
1 'polypeptide(L)'
;NLAILAVTILTSLDRIDLDAALIKNGDVKDLVAERAFKAFEAGADGVIASPQESMAIRSLPNAANKLIVTPGIRPLGTKFGDQKRVATPTEALLNGADHIVVGRPIVGSQNKKLAAAKILEELKHV
;
A
#
# COMPACT_ATOMS: atom_id res chain seq x y z
N ASN A 1 10.88 -18.06 -8.58
CA ASN A 1 9.80 -17.63 -9.48
C ASN A 1 9.57 -16.15 -9.33
N LEU A 2 9.32 -15.47 -10.45
CA LEU A 2 8.93 -14.05 -10.50
C LEU A 2 7.46 -13.93 -10.09
N ALA A 3 7.12 -12.97 -9.24
CA ALA A 3 5.75 -12.65 -8.87
C ALA A 3 5.23 -11.45 -9.69
N ILE A 4 3.98 -11.52 -10.14
CA ILE A 4 3.28 -10.46 -10.89
C ILE A 4 2.23 -9.83 -10.00
N LEU A 5 2.36 -8.51 -9.79
CA LEU A 5 1.45 -7.74 -8.95
C LEU A 5 0.65 -6.74 -9.77
N ALA A 6 -0.65 -6.62 -9.49
CA ALA A 6 -1.51 -5.63 -10.11
C ALA A 6 -1.61 -4.35 -9.27
N VAL A 7 -1.44 -3.18 -9.89
CA VAL A 7 -1.73 -1.91 -9.23
C VAL A 7 -3.23 -1.70 -9.19
N THR A 8 -3.79 -1.48 -7.99
CA THR A 8 -5.22 -1.21 -7.80
C THR A 8 -5.55 0.25 -8.17
N ILE A 9 -5.40 1.17 -7.22
CA ILE A 9 -5.49 2.61 -7.40
C ILE A 9 -4.25 3.23 -6.77
N LEU A 10 -3.59 4.14 -7.49
CA LEU A 10 -2.39 4.82 -6.98
C LEU A 10 -2.72 5.56 -5.68
N THR A 11 -1.85 5.45 -4.68
CA THR A 11 -2.05 6.02 -3.33
C THR A 11 -2.13 7.54 -3.31
N SER A 12 -1.69 8.20 -4.38
CA SER A 12 -1.75 9.65 -4.59
C SER A 12 -3.10 10.16 -5.11
N LEU A 13 -3.98 9.26 -5.59
CA LEU A 13 -5.28 9.63 -6.17
C LEU A 13 -6.39 9.59 -5.11
N ASP A 14 -7.31 10.54 -5.18
CA ASP A 14 -8.57 10.55 -4.44
C ASP A 14 -9.79 10.48 -5.37
N ARG A 15 -11.01 10.62 -4.81
CA ARG A 15 -12.25 10.53 -5.58
C ARG A 15 -12.34 11.59 -6.68
N ILE A 16 -11.89 12.81 -6.43
CA ILE A 16 -11.91 13.91 -7.41
C ILE A 16 -10.99 13.57 -8.58
N ASP A 17 -9.79 13.05 -8.27
CA ASP A 17 -8.83 12.64 -9.30
C ASP A 17 -9.40 11.52 -10.19
N LEU A 18 -10.11 10.54 -9.59
CA LEU A 18 -10.73 9.44 -10.33
C LEU A 18 -11.91 9.89 -11.18
N ASP A 19 -12.72 10.82 -10.70
CA ASP A 19 -13.85 11.39 -11.44
C ASP A 19 -13.36 12.17 -12.67
N ALA A 20 -12.31 12.97 -12.49
CA ALA A 20 -11.64 13.68 -13.59
C ALA A 20 -11.04 12.70 -14.63
N ALA A 21 -10.64 11.51 -14.20
CA ALA A 21 -10.13 10.44 -15.06
C ALA A 21 -11.24 9.53 -15.64
N LEU A 22 -12.52 9.89 -15.47
CA LEU A 22 -13.68 9.13 -15.95
C LEU A 22 -13.74 7.69 -15.43
N ILE A 23 -13.18 7.45 -14.24
CA ILE A 23 -13.27 6.15 -13.57
C ILE A 23 -14.65 6.00 -12.95
N LYS A 24 -15.19 4.77 -13.02
CA LYS A 24 -16.47 4.35 -12.40
C LYS A 24 -16.73 5.03 -11.04
N ASN A 25 -17.97 5.46 -10.84
CA ASN A 25 -18.48 6.02 -9.58
C ASN A 25 -18.36 5.02 -8.42
N GLY A 26 -18.38 5.54 -7.19
CA GLY A 26 -18.36 4.75 -5.94
C GLY A 26 -17.25 5.16 -4.98
N ASP A 27 -17.24 4.57 -3.79
CA ASP A 27 -16.17 4.77 -2.81
C ASP A 27 -14.84 4.21 -3.35
N VAL A 28 -13.74 4.93 -3.10
CA VAL A 28 -12.40 4.51 -3.53
C VAL A 28 -12.03 3.15 -2.93
N LYS A 29 -12.42 2.88 -1.68
CA LYS A 29 -12.14 1.61 -0.99
C LYS A 29 -12.83 0.44 -1.70
N ASP A 30 -14.09 0.61 -2.08
CA ASP A 30 -14.86 -0.42 -2.79
C ASP A 30 -14.26 -0.71 -4.16
N LEU A 31 -13.84 0.33 -4.89
CA LEU A 31 -13.18 0.17 -6.19
C LEU A 31 -11.81 -0.50 -6.08
N VAL A 32 -11.05 -0.22 -5.03
CA VAL A 32 -9.78 -0.91 -4.74
C VAL A 32 -10.04 -2.40 -4.47
N ALA A 33 -11.02 -2.73 -3.63
CA ALA A 33 -11.39 -4.11 -3.34
C ALA A 33 -11.88 -4.85 -4.60
N GLU A 34 -12.72 -4.22 -5.43
CA GLU A 34 -13.19 -4.79 -6.70
C GLU A 34 -12.01 -5.08 -7.65
N ARG A 35 -11.06 -4.13 -7.78
CA ARG A 35 -9.87 -4.32 -8.62
C ARG A 35 -8.95 -5.41 -8.09
N ALA A 36 -8.77 -5.50 -6.77
CA ALA A 36 -7.95 -6.53 -6.15
C ALA A 36 -8.55 -7.92 -6.37
N PHE A 37 -9.86 -8.08 -6.15
CA PHE A 37 -10.59 -9.31 -6.42
C PHE A 37 -10.39 -9.77 -7.87
N LYS A 38 -10.59 -8.87 -8.84
CA LYS A 38 -10.40 -9.16 -10.27
C LYS A 38 -8.96 -9.48 -10.64
N ALA A 39 -7.99 -8.81 -10.03
CA ALA A 39 -6.57 -9.12 -10.23
C ALA A 39 -6.23 -10.54 -9.79
N PHE A 40 -6.77 -10.97 -8.65
CA PHE A 40 -6.58 -12.33 -8.16
C PHE A 40 -7.25 -13.37 -9.07
N GLU A 41 -8.46 -13.11 -9.58
CA GLU A 41 -9.12 -13.95 -10.59
C GLU A 41 -8.30 -14.05 -11.90
N ALA A 42 -7.65 -12.96 -12.30
CA ALA A 42 -6.76 -12.93 -13.46
C ALA A 42 -5.42 -13.63 -13.25
N GLY A 43 -5.17 -14.18 -12.06
CA GLY A 43 -3.95 -14.94 -11.74
C GLY A 43 -2.80 -14.11 -11.19
N ALA A 44 -3.02 -12.84 -10.81
CA ALA A 44 -1.97 -12.06 -10.14
C ALA A 44 -1.56 -12.74 -8.82
N ASP A 45 -0.26 -12.72 -8.52
CA ASP A 45 0.29 -13.22 -7.25
C ASP A 45 -0.05 -12.30 -6.08
N GLY A 46 -0.41 -11.04 -6.38
CA GLY A 46 -0.76 -10.05 -5.40
C GLY A 46 -1.14 -8.70 -6.00
N VAL A 47 -1.27 -7.70 -5.14
CA VAL A 47 -1.67 -6.35 -5.50
C VAL A 47 -0.80 -5.30 -4.83
N ILE A 48 -0.75 -4.13 -5.47
CA ILE A 48 -0.22 -2.89 -4.90
C ILE A 48 -1.42 -2.01 -4.53
N ALA A 49 -1.53 -1.63 -3.27
CA ALA A 49 -2.63 -0.83 -2.71
C ALA A 49 -2.16 0.05 -1.54
N SER A 50 -2.96 1.02 -1.10
CA SER A 50 -2.59 1.83 0.08
C SER A 50 -2.78 1.03 1.37
N PRO A 51 -2.05 1.37 2.44
CA PRO A 51 -2.16 0.69 3.73
C PRO A 51 -3.56 0.80 4.37
N GLN A 52 -4.40 1.73 3.94
CA GLN A 52 -5.77 1.89 4.44
C GLN A 52 -6.75 0.87 3.85
N GLU A 53 -6.45 0.31 2.67
CA GLU A 53 -7.31 -0.68 2.00
C GLU A 53 -6.83 -2.12 2.19
N SER A 54 -5.62 -2.34 2.75
CA SER A 54 -5.04 -3.68 2.96
C SER A 54 -5.98 -4.63 3.71
N MET A 55 -6.65 -4.14 4.76
CA MET A 55 -7.56 -4.96 5.56
C MET A 55 -8.77 -5.42 4.74
N ALA A 56 -9.37 -4.51 3.96
CA ALA A 56 -10.51 -4.82 3.10
C ALA A 56 -10.12 -5.82 2.00
N ILE A 57 -8.92 -5.67 1.41
CA ILE A 57 -8.38 -6.62 0.42
C ILE A 57 -8.16 -7.99 1.08
N ARG A 58 -7.60 -8.03 2.29
CA ARG A 58 -7.33 -9.28 2.99
C ARG A 58 -8.62 -10.03 3.35
N SER A 59 -9.73 -9.33 3.55
CA SER A 59 -11.05 -9.92 3.77
C SER A 59 -11.72 -10.49 2.51
N LEU A 60 -11.14 -10.31 1.31
CA LEU A 60 -11.69 -10.89 0.08
C LEU A 60 -11.57 -12.42 0.09
N PRO A 61 -12.57 -13.15 -0.42
CA PRO A 61 -12.58 -14.62 -0.37
C PRO A 61 -11.48 -15.29 -1.20
N ASN A 62 -10.92 -14.58 -2.18
CA ASN A 62 -9.83 -15.05 -3.04
C ASN A 62 -8.46 -14.41 -2.72
N ALA A 63 -8.32 -13.74 -1.58
CA ALA A 63 -7.06 -13.12 -1.13
C ALA A 63 -6.12 -14.06 -0.37
N ALA A 64 -6.55 -15.30 -0.09
CA ALA A 64 -5.72 -16.30 0.56
C ALA A 64 -4.43 -16.52 -0.24
N ASN A 65 -3.29 -16.48 0.45
CA ASN A 65 -1.94 -16.62 -0.14
C ASN A 65 -1.57 -15.56 -1.19
N LYS A 66 -2.29 -14.44 -1.27
CA LYS A 66 -1.96 -13.31 -2.16
C LYS A 66 -1.10 -12.28 -1.45
N LEU A 67 -0.15 -11.70 -2.19
CA LEU A 67 0.69 -10.62 -1.68
C LEU A 67 -0.07 -9.28 -1.68
N ILE A 68 0.09 -8.50 -0.61
CA ILE A 68 -0.36 -7.12 -0.51
C ILE A 68 0.87 -6.24 -0.26
N VAL A 69 1.23 -5.44 -1.25
CA VAL A 69 2.39 -4.55 -1.20
C VAL A 69 1.93 -3.10 -1.07
N THR A 70 2.40 -2.41 -0.03
CA THR A 70 1.91 -1.07 0.33
C THR A 70 2.98 0.01 0.19
N PRO A 71 2.86 0.93 -0.78
CA PRO A 71 3.64 2.16 -0.81
C PRO A 71 3.02 3.24 0.08
N GLY A 72 3.60 4.44 0.09
CA GLY A 72 3.06 5.57 0.87
C GLY A 72 3.44 5.56 2.35
N ILE A 73 4.41 4.72 2.74
CA ILE A 73 4.79 4.50 4.13
C ILE A 73 5.61 5.68 4.67
N ARG A 74 5.32 6.09 5.91
CA ARG A 74 5.95 7.22 6.60
C ARG A 74 6.30 6.84 8.04
N PRO A 75 7.59 6.67 8.35
CA PRO A 75 8.04 6.46 9.73
C PRO A 75 7.71 7.68 10.58
N LEU A 76 7.52 7.46 11.88
CA LEU A 76 7.26 8.52 12.86
C LEU A 76 8.31 9.64 12.77
N GLY A 77 7.85 10.90 12.76
CA GLY A 77 8.72 12.08 12.68
C GLY A 77 9.17 12.50 11.28
N THR A 78 8.62 11.92 10.20
CA THR A 78 8.92 12.32 8.82
C THR A 78 7.83 13.21 8.20
N LYS A 79 8.20 14.13 7.29
CA LYS A 79 7.25 15.03 6.59
C LYS A 79 6.39 14.25 5.58
N PHE A 80 5.11 14.63 5.48
CA PHE A 80 4.10 13.92 4.68
C PHE A 80 4.27 14.08 3.15
N GLY A 81 4.63 15.27 2.65
CA GLY A 81 4.83 15.52 1.21
C GLY A 81 3.50 15.51 0.43
N ASP A 82 3.50 14.92 -0.77
CA ASP A 82 2.36 14.79 -1.71
C ASP A 82 1.49 13.53 -1.49
N GLN A 83 1.78 12.68 -0.49
CA GLN A 83 1.03 11.44 -0.28
C GLN A 83 -0.19 11.71 0.59
N LYS A 84 -1.39 11.47 0.04
CA LYS A 84 -2.69 11.72 0.70
C LYS A 84 -3.07 10.62 1.71
N ARG A 85 -2.68 9.37 1.46
CA ARG A 85 -2.99 8.19 2.30
C ARG A 85 -1.72 7.53 2.80
N VAL A 86 -1.35 7.80 4.05
CA VAL A 86 -0.09 7.36 4.68
C VAL A 86 -0.37 6.47 5.89
N ALA A 87 0.57 5.59 6.19
CA ALA A 87 0.62 4.82 7.44
C ALA A 87 2.07 4.68 7.91
N THR A 88 2.25 4.45 9.20
CA THR A 88 3.52 3.97 9.74
C THR A 88 3.84 2.58 9.22
N PRO A 89 5.13 2.18 9.18
CA PRO A 89 5.53 0.80 8.90
C PRO A 89 4.72 -0.24 9.69
N THR A 90 4.55 -0.03 11.01
CA THR A 90 3.81 -0.96 11.88
C THR A 90 2.33 -1.06 11.54
N GLU A 91 1.64 0.08 11.37
CA GLU A 91 0.22 0.09 11.00
C GLU A 91 -0.03 -0.62 9.67
N ALA A 92 0.88 -0.50 8.70
CA ALA A 92 0.71 -1.15 7.41
C ALA A 92 0.72 -2.68 7.51
N LEU A 93 1.61 -3.25 8.32
CA LEU A 93 1.67 -4.69 8.58
C LEU A 93 0.45 -5.16 9.39
N LEU A 94 0.06 -4.42 10.43
CA LEU A 94 -1.14 -4.74 11.22
C LEU A 94 -2.41 -4.71 10.37
N ASN A 95 -2.46 -3.85 9.35
CA ASN A 95 -3.56 -3.80 8.38
C ASN A 95 -3.49 -4.91 7.32
N GLY A 96 -2.49 -5.81 7.38
CA GLY A 96 -2.41 -7.01 6.54
C GLY A 96 -1.52 -6.87 5.30
N ALA A 97 -0.63 -5.87 5.23
CA ALA A 97 0.40 -5.82 4.19
C ALA A 97 1.46 -6.91 4.42
N ASP A 98 1.93 -7.54 3.34
CA ASP A 98 3.07 -8.46 3.37
C ASP A 98 4.40 -7.72 3.16
N HIS A 99 4.36 -6.64 2.38
CA HIS A 99 5.52 -5.80 2.12
C HIS A 99 5.16 -4.31 2.18
N ILE A 100 6.14 -3.52 2.62
CA ILE A 100 6.09 -2.06 2.61
C ILE A 100 7.10 -1.50 1.61
N VAL A 101 6.74 -0.41 0.93
CA VAL A 101 7.63 0.31 0.01
C VAL A 101 7.93 1.69 0.59
N VAL A 102 9.18 1.88 1.02
CA VAL A 102 9.66 3.13 1.62
C VAL A 102 10.67 3.81 0.70
N GLY A 103 10.29 4.94 0.12
CA GLY A 103 11.15 5.74 -0.76
C GLY A 103 11.77 6.95 -0.05
N ARG A 104 11.13 8.11 -0.18
CA ARG A 104 11.62 9.41 0.31
C ARG A 104 12.12 9.44 1.76
N PRO A 105 11.47 8.78 2.75
CA PRO A 105 11.99 8.75 4.11
C PRO A 105 13.42 8.22 4.23
N ILE A 106 13.81 7.28 3.35
CA ILE A 106 15.17 6.75 3.30
C ILE A 106 16.03 7.60 2.37
N VAL A 107 15.60 7.80 1.12
CA VAL A 107 16.43 8.44 0.08
C VAL A 107 16.76 9.90 0.41
N GLY A 108 15.84 10.63 1.05
CA GLY A 108 16.04 12.02 1.44
C GLY A 108 16.72 12.21 2.80
N SER A 109 17.08 11.14 3.50
CA SER A 109 17.77 11.21 4.79
C SER A 109 19.26 11.54 4.60
N GLN A 110 19.80 12.35 5.51
CA GLN A 110 21.24 12.61 5.62
C GLN A 110 22.02 11.31 5.87
N ASN A 111 21.44 10.37 6.61
CA ASN A 111 22.00 9.04 6.82
C ASN A 111 20.98 7.97 6.42
N LYS A 112 21.08 7.53 5.16
CA LYS A 112 20.17 6.54 4.54
C LYS A 112 20.21 5.20 5.27
N LYS A 113 21.41 4.73 5.66
CA LYS A 113 21.60 3.47 6.40
C LYS A 113 20.90 3.54 7.76
N LEU A 114 21.08 4.63 8.50
CA LEU A 114 20.42 4.82 9.79
C LEU A 114 18.90 4.93 9.64
N ALA A 115 18.39 5.62 8.63
CA ALA A 115 16.95 5.71 8.37
C ALA A 115 16.34 4.33 8.10
N ALA A 116 16.95 3.52 7.24
CA ALA A 116 16.51 2.15 6.98
C ALA A 116 16.58 1.28 8.23
N ALA A 117 17.67 1.38 9.02
CA ALA A 117 17.83 0.62 10.26
C ALA A 117 16.75 0.95 11.30
N LYS A 118 16.36 2.22 11.44
CA LYS A 118 15.28 2.64 12.35
C LYS A 118 13.92 2.05 11.95
N ILE A 119 13.63 2.00 10.65
CA ILE A 119 12.40 1.36 10.15
C ILE A 119 12.41 -0.13 10.46
N LEU A 120 13.54 -0.81 10.21
CA LEU A 120 13.67 -2.23 10.57
C LEU A 120 13.50 -2.47 12.06
N GLU A 121 13.99 -1.56 12.91
CA GLU A 121 13.79 -1.65 14.36
C GLU A 121 12.31 -1.51 14.74
N GLU A 122 11.59 -0.56 14.13
CA GLU A 122 10.14 -0.37 14.33
C GLU A 122 9.36 -1.65 13.98
N LEU A 123 9.76 -2.35 12.90
CA LEU A 123 9.11 -3.57 12.44
C LEU A 123 9.37 -4.80 13.31
N LYS A 124 10.39 -4.82 14.18
CA LYS A 124 10.65 -5.97 15.08
C LYS A 124 9.58 -6.15 16.16
N HIS A 125 8.73 -5.15 16.34
CA HIS A 125 7.71 -5.12 17.40
C HIS A 125 6.30 -5.42 16.89
N VAL A 126 6.19 -5.98 15.68
CA VAL A 126 4.93 -6.32 14.99
C VAL A 126 4.91 -7.81 14.70
#